data_AF-A0AAW7XJ99-F1
#
_entry.id   AF-A0AAW7XJ99-F1
#
_cell.length_a   1.000
_cell.length_b   1.000
_cell.length_c   1.000
_cell.angle_alpha   90.00
_cell.angle_beta   90.00
_cell.angle_gamma   90.00
#
_symmetry.space_group_name_H-M   'P 1'
#
loop_
_entity.id
_entity.type
_entity.pdbx_description
1 polymer ?
#
loop_
_entity_poly.entity_id
_entity_poly.type
_entity_poly.pdbx_seq_one_letter_code
_entity_poly.pdbx_strand_id
1 'polypeptide(L)'
;MLSLIKRHISQQRIDKTISVIEAGDLPALLKLLPKLDADWLNQPRANTPSLLELSIAAQQPTLVEQLINAGADPNQTGLKHESLLVLALQQPLQRLALITLLMKGGAKPQGLATVKACFDHCPEKELMLHLNRLEQYGVDLTLVDSQGNSALQYALASNNRELMHFLVSSGAPLPDEWPTTLDEELKAYLTRCAEDRRIRLMMLGP
;
A
#
# COMPACT_ATOMS: atom_id res chain seq x y z
N MET A 1 29.91 31.06 4.77
CA MET A 1 29.63 30.28 3.55
C MET A 1 28.14 29.90 3.60
N LEU A 2 27.32 30.66 2.87
CA LEU A 2 25.87 30.51 2.58
C LEU A 2 24.95 30.03 3.71
N SER A 3 24.30 30.98 4.40
CA SER A 3 23.09 30.71 5.18
C SER A 3 21.97 30.24 4.25
N LEU A 4 21.46 29.03 4.49
CA LEU A 4 20.23 28.52 3.89
C LEU A 4 19.06 29.39 4.33
N ILE A 5 18.72 30.40 3.52
CA ILE A 5 17.45 31.11 3.65
C ILE A 5 16.37 30.10 3.29
N LYS A 6 15.71 29.51 4.30
CA LYS A 6 14.48 28.73 4.09
C LYS A 6 13.52 29.61 3.31
N ARG A 7 13.20 29.22 2.08
CA ARG A 7 12.34 29.99 1.19
C ARG A 7 10.93 29.90 1.74
N HIS A 8 10.46 30.95 2.42
CA HIS A 8 9.09 30.98 2.92
C HIS A 8 8.12 30.97 1.74
N ILE A 9 7.30 29.92 1.64
CA ILE A 9 6.26 29.80 0.62
C ILE A 9 4.99 30.49 1.14
N SER A 10 4.47 31.46 0.38
CA SER A 10 3.28 32.23 0.76
C SER A 10 2.03 31.36 0.79
N GLN A 11 1.08 31.67 1.70
CA GLN A 11 -0.22 30.99 1.79
C GLN A 11 -0.93 30.92 0.43
N GLN A 12 -0.92 32.02 -0.32
CA GLN A 12 -1.49 32.08 -1.68
C GLN A 12 -0.91 31.01 -2.63
N ARG A 13 0.38 30.66 -2.49
CA ARG A 13 1.00 29.60 -3.30
C ARG A 13 0.59 28.21 -2.82
N ILE A 14 0.39 28.03 -1.51
CA ILE A 14 -0.15 26.79 -0.94
C ILE A 14 -1.55 26.55 -1.53
N ASP A 15 -2.44 27.52 -1.40
CA ASP A 15 -3.82 27.43 -1.87
C ASP A 15 -3.88 27.18 -3.38
N LYS A 16 -3.02 27.87 -4.15
CA LYS A 16 -2.89 27.63 -5.59
C LYS A 16 -2.41 26.22 -5.93
N THR A 17 -1.48 25.67 -5.15
CA THR A 17 -0.97 24.31 -5.40
C THR A 17 -2.04 23.26 -5.09
N ILE A 18 -2.77 23.46 -3.99
CA ILE A 18 -3.93 22.63 -3.63
C ILE A 18 -4.97 22.67 -4.74
N SER A 19 -5.38 23.86 -5.20
CA SER A 19 -6.39 23.98 -6.27
C SER A 19 -5.96 23.32 -7.58
N VAL A 20 -4.66 23.31 -7.88
CA VAL A 20 -4.10 22.64 -9.06
C VAL A 20 -4.21 21.12 -8.95
N ILE A 21 -3.99 20.55 -7.76
CA ILE A 21 -4.16 19.12 -7.51
C ILE A 21 -5.63 18.73 -7.54
N GLU A 22 -6.50 19.51 -6.89
CA GLU A 22 -7.95 19.27 -6.89
C GLU A 22 -8.53 19.31 -8.31
N ALA A 23 -8.04 20.21 -9.15
CA ALA A 23 -8.41 20.29 -10.57
C ALA A 23 -7.77 19.19 -11.45
N GLY A 24 -6.78 18.46 -10.94
CA GLY A 24 -5.99 17.50 -11.71
C GLY A 24 -5.14 18.10 -12.83
N ASP A 25 -4.73 19.37 -12.69
CA ASP A 25 -3.96 20.10 -13.69
C ASP A 25 -2.47 19.75 -13.60
N LEU A 26 -2.11 18.61 -14.20
CA LEU A 26 -0.72 18.15 -14.28
C LEU A 26 0.22 19.22 -14.92
N PRO A 27 -0.11 19.86 -16.05
CA PRO A 27 0.73 20.93 -16.61
C PRO A 27 0.99 22.09 -15.65
N ALA A 28 -0.01 22.52 -14.88
CA ALA A 28 0.17 23.55 -13.87
C ALA A 28 1.02 23.04 -12.69
N LEU A 29 0.83 21.80 -12.26
CA LEU A 29 1.63 21.21 -11.19
C LEU A 29 3.12 21.17 -11.60
N LEU A 30 3.43 20.71 -12.80
CA LEU A 30 4.80 20.64 -13.32
C LEU A 30 5.48 22.03 -13.39
N LYS A 31 4.72 23.11 -13.62
CA LYS A 31 5.24 24.49 -13.57
C LYS A 31 5.49 24.98 -12.14
N LEU A 32 4.82 24.39 -11.15
CA LEU A 32 4.96 24.76 -9.73
C LEU A 32 6.05 23.95 -9.03
N LEU A 33 6.18 22.65 -9.31
CA LEU A 33 7.10 21.74 -8.63
C LEU A 33 8.54 22.25 -8.50
N PRO A 34 9.20 22.83 -9.53
CA PRO A 34 10.57 23.35 -9.40
C PRO A 34 10.71 24.49 -8.37
N LYS A 35 9.59 25.06 -7.90
CA LYS A 35 9.54 26.13 -6.90
C LYS A 35 9.18 25.62 -5.50
N LEU A 36 8.96 24.30 -5.36
CA LEU A 36 8.57 23.60 -4.15
C LEU A 36 9.71 22.65 -3.81
N ASP A 37 10.41 22.87 -2.71
CA ASP A 37 11.46 21.97 -2.26
C ASP A 37 10.88 20.80 -1.45
N ALA A 38 11.69 19.75 -1.25
CA ALA A 38 11.29 18.57 -0.48
C ALA A 38 10.91 18.94 0.97
N ASP A 39 11.61 19.89 1.58
CA ASP A 39 11.30 20.40 2.92
C ASP A 39 9.87 20.93 3.01
N TRP A 40 9.41 21.67 2.00
CA TRP A 40 8.04 22.17 1.96
C TRP A 40 7.00 21.10 1.61
N LEU A 41 7.32 20.18 0.69
CA LEU A 41 6.44 19.05 0.35
C LEU A 41 6.14 18.16 1.56
N ASN A 42 7.08 18.13 2.51
CA ASN A 42 7.04 17.28 3.70
C ASN A 42 6.67 17.99 4.99
N GLN A 43 6.37 19.29 4.93
CA GLN A 43 5.94 20.03 6.11
C GLN A 43 4.54 19.57 6.56
N PRO A 44 4.38 19.18 7.84
CA PRO A 44 3.06 18.89 8.38
C PRO A 44 2.22 20.17 8.34
N ARG A 45 0.96 20.02 7.94
CA ARG A 45 0.01 21.13 7.89
C ARG A 45 -1.14 20.86 8.84
N ALA A 46 -1.45 21.82 9.70
CA ALA A 46 -2.54 21.68 10.65
C ALA A 46 -3.88 21.65 9.92
N ASN A 47 -4.64 20.56 10.06
CA ASN A 47 -5.99 20.39 9.51
C ASN A 47 -6.10 20.52 7.97
N THR A 48 -4.99 20.41 7.23
CA THR A 48 -5.03 20.36 5.76
C THR A 48 -4.29 19.13 5.27
N PRO A 49 -4.87 18.35 4.34
CA PRO A 49 -4.20 17.18 3.79
C PRO A 49 -2.84 17.51 3.16
N SER A 50 -1.95 16.53 3.15
CA SER A 50 -0.71 16.67 2.37
C SER A 50 -1.00 16.68 0.87
N LEU A 51 -0.05 17.13 0.04
CA LEU A 51 -0.27 17.11 -1.41
C LEU A 51 -0.39 15.68 -1.95
N LEU A 52 0.32 14.72 -1.32
CA LEU A 52 0.20 13.31 -1.64
C LEU A 52 -1.19 12.79 -1.24
N GLU A 53 -1.66 13.12 -0.04
CA GLU A 53 -3.00 12.74 0.42
C GLU A 53 -4.09 13.25 -0.53
N LEU A 54 -4.04 14.53 -0.93
CA LEU A 54 -4.97 15.11 -1.91
C LEU A 54 -4.91 14.37 -3.25
N SER A 55 -3.72 14.05 -3.74
CA SER A 55 -3.53 13.39 -5.03
C SER A 55 -4.03 11.93 -5.00
N ILE A 56 -3.91 11.25 -3.85
CA ILE A 56 -4.44 9.91 -3.60
C ILE A 56 -5.96 9.95 -3.53
N ALA A 57 -6.54 10.88 -2.76
CA ALA A 57 -7.99 11.05 -2.63
C ALA A 57 -8.65 11.45 -3.96
N ALA A 58 -7.95 12.24 -4.77
CA ALA A 58 -8.36 12.59 -6.13
C ALA A 58 -8.19 11.43 -7.13
N GLN A 59 -7.56 10.32 -6.74
CA GLN A 59 -7.31 9.13 -7.58
C GLN A 59 -6.48 9.45 -8.84
N GLN A 60 -5.42 10.24 -8.67
CA GLN A 60 -4.57 10.71 -9.77
C GLN A 60 -3.12 10.19 -9.62
N PRO A 61 -2.85 8.94 -10.07
CA PRO A 61 -1.51 8.34 -9.99
C PRO A 61 -0.41 9.23 -10.57
N THR A 62 -0.67 9.92 -11.68
CA THR A 62 0.34 10.79 -12.30
C THR A 62 0.76 11.94 -11.39
N LEU A 63 -0.17 12.53 -10.62
CA LEU A 63 0.20 13.58 -9.66
C LEU A 63 1.00 13.01 -8.49
N VAL A 64 0.61 11.84 -7.99
CA VAL A 64 1.36 11.11 -6.95
C VAL A 64 2.79 10.85 -7.41
N GLU A 65 2.97 10.34 -8.62
CA GLU A 65 4.29 10.08 -9.21
C GLU A 65 5.14 11.35 -9.28
N GLN A 66 4.58 12.46 -9.77
CA GLN A 66 5.32 13.71 -9.88
C GLN A 66 5.70 14.30 -8.52
N LEU A 67 4.83 14.18 -7.51
CA LEU A 67 5.13 14.63 -6.15
C LEU A 67 6.23 13.79 -5.50
N ILE A 68 6.17 12.46 -5.65
CA ILE A 68 7.23 11.56 -5.17
C ILE A 68 8.56 11.88 -5.85
N ASN A 69 8.56 12.06 -7.18
CA ASN A 69 9.77 12.44 -7.93
C ASN A 69 10.34 13.81 -7.52
N ALA A 70 9.49 14.71 -7.01
CA ALA A 70 9.90 15.99 -6.46
C ALA A 70 10.39 15.92 -5.00
N GLY A 71 10.38 14.74 -4.38
CA GLY A 71 10.87 14.51 -3.02
C GLY A 71 9.80 14.52 -1.93
N ALA A 72 8.52 14.39 -2.30
CA ALA A 72 7.47 14.15 -1.31
C ALA A 72 7.64 12.74 -0.68
N ASP A 73 7.67 12.69 0.65
CA ASP A 73 7.82 11.47 1.43
C ASP A 73 6.51 10.68 1.47
N PRO A 74 6.45 9.46 0.91
CA PRO A 74 5.25 8.65 0.93
C PRO A 74 4.92 8.06 2.32
N ASN A 75 5.79 8.25 3.31
CA ASN A 75 5.59 7.82 4.70
C ASN A 75 4.94 8.88 5.59
N GLN A 76 4.55 10.02 5.03
CA GLN A 76 3.66 10.95 5.73
C GLN A 76 2.38 10.22 6.18
N THR A 77 1.79 10.69 7.27
CA THR A 77 0.47 10.23 7.70
C THR A 77 -0.61 11.15 7.16
N GLY A 78 -1.73 10.59 6.72
CA GLY A 78 -2.92 11.36 6.37
C GLY A 78 -3.53 12.07 7.58
N LEU A 79 -4.58 12.87 7.35
CA LEU A 79 -5.25 13.63 8.41
C LEU A 79 -5.85 12.78 9.52
N LYS A 80 -6.21 11.52 9.26
CA LYS A 80 -6.73 10.59 10.28
C LYS A 80 -5.63 9.71 10.87
N HIS A 81 -4.37 10.11 10.69
CA HIS A 81 -3.16 9.40 11.13
C HIS A 81 -2.95 8.02 10.48
N GLU A 82 -3.63 7.74 9.37
CA GLU A 82 -3.42 6.55 8.57
C GLU A 82 -2.18 6.69 7.66
N SER A 83 -1.58 5.55 7.30
CA SER A 83 -0.57 5.52 6.26
C SER A 83 -1.18 5.88 4.90
N LEU A 84 -0.47 6.66 4.08
CA LEU A 84 -0.88 6.94 2.71
C LEU A 84 -1.05 5.67 1.87
N LEU A 85 -0.32 4.60 2.19
CA LEU A 85 -0.47 3.30 1.53
C LEU A 85 -1.84 2.67 1.84
N VAL A 86 -2.30 2.76 3.09
CA VAL A 86 -3.64 2.29 3.48
C VAL A 86 -4.73 3.17 2.87
N LEU A 87 -4.53 4.49 2.83
CA LEU A 87 -5.46 5.40 2.14
C LEU A 87 -5.58 5.08 0.64
N ALA A 88 -4.47 4.75 -0.02
CA ALA A 88 -4.47 4.29 -1.40
C ALA A 88 -5.23 2.97 -1.58
N LEU A 89 -5.16 2.07 -0.58
CA LEU A 89 -5.95 0.85 -0.48
C LEU A 89 -7.43 1.08 -0.14
N GLN A 90 -7.89 2.31 0.13
CA GLN A 90 -9.32 2.62 0.33
C GLN A 90 -10.01 3.20 -0.92
N GLN A 91 -9.27 3.83 -1.84
CA GLN A 91 -9.80 4.43 -3.09
C GLN A 91 -10.54 3.49 -4.07
N PRO A 92 -11.74 3.81 -4.57
CA PRO A 92 -12.49 2.86 -5.40
C PRO A 92 -11.85 2.53 -6.76
N LEU A 93 -11.00 3.40 -7.29
CA LEU A 93 -10.28 3.22 -8.56
C LEU A 93 -8.78 3.46 -8.36
N GLN A 94 -7.99 3.01 -9.33
CA GLN A 94 -6.54 3.21 -9.39
C GLN A 94 -5.73 2.68 -8.20
N ARG A 95 -6.35 1.91 -7.30
CA ARG A 95 -5.74 1.35 -6.08
C ARG A 95 -4.37 0.73 -6.36
N LEU A 96 -4.29 -0.18 -7.33
CA LEU A 96 -3.05 -0.87 -7.70
C LEU A 96 -1.96 0.10 -8.16
N ALA A 97 -2.30 1.11 -8.97
CA ALA A 97 -1.36 2.11 -9.45
C ALA A 97 -0.86 3.00 -8.30
N LEU A 98 -1.77 3.45 -7.43
CA LEU A 98 -1.45 4.28 -6.27
C LEU A 98 -0.52 3.54 -5.30
N ILE A 99 -0.84 2.31 -4.91
CA ILE A 99 0.05 1.53 -4.02
C ILE A 99 1.40 1.26 -4.68
N THR A 100 1.42 0.99 -6.00
CA THR A 100 2.68 0.73 -6.71
C THR A 100 3.58 1.96 -6.69
N LEU A 101 3.03 3.16 -6.93
CA LEU A 101 3.80 4.41 -6.89
C LEU A 101 4.31 4.73 -5.50
N LEU A 102 3.48 4.57 -4.47
CA LEU A 102 3.88 4.78 -3.08
C LEU A 102 5.01 3.82 -2.68
N MET A 103 4.89 2.53 -2.98
CA MET A 103 5.93 1.54 -2.66
C MET A 103 7.21 1.79 -3.47
N LYS A 104 7.13 2.21 -4.74
CA LYS A 104 8.30 2.68 -5.52
C LYS A 104 8.98 3.90 -4.89
N GLY A 105 8.20 4.79 -4.30
CA GLY A 105 8.69 5.95 -3.54
C GLY A 105 9.29 5.60 -2.18
N GLY A 106 9.26 4.33 -1.75
CA GLY A 106 9.76 3.90 -0.45
C GLY A 106 8.74 3.99 0.68
N ALA A 107 7.44 3.91 0.38
CA ALA A 107 6.42 3.72 1.41
C ALA A 107 6.69 2.45 2.21
N LYS A 108 6.63 2.57 3.54
CA LYS A 108 6.81 1.46 4.47
C LYS A 108 5.44 0.88 4.81
N PRO A 109 5.14 -0.36 4.36
CA PRO A 109 3.90 -1.02 4.71
C PRO A 109 3.86 -1.32 6.21
N GLN A 110 2.67 -1.32 6.78
CA GLN A 110 2.44 -1.65 8.20
C GLN A 110 2.21 -3.16 8.38
N GLY A 111 3.04 -3.97 7.70
CA GLY A 111 2.95 -5.44 7.73
C GLY A 111 1.51 -5.93 7.48
N LEU A 112 1.00 -6.71 8.44
CA LEU A 112 -0.33 -7.31 8.34
C LEU A 112 -1.48 -6.29 8.30
N ALA A 113 -1.34 -5.09 8.86
CA ALA A 113 -2.38 -4.06 8.76
C ALA A 113 -2.60 -3.62 7.30
N THR A 114 -1.54 -3.57 6.50
CA THR A 114 -1.63 -3.30 5.05
C THR A 114 -2.28 -4.47 4.31
N VAL A 115 -1.95 -5.71 4.67
CA VAL A 115 -2.59 -6.91 4.12
C VAL A 115 -4.09 -6.93 4.44
N LYS A 116 -4.47 -6.67 5.69
CA LYS A 116 -5.87 -6.57 6.11
C LYS A 116 -6.61 -5.47 5.36
N ALA A 117 -6.01 -4.30 5.15
CA ALA A 117 -6.59 -3.25 4.33
C ALA A 117 -6.86 -3.72 2.88
N CYS A 118 -6.05 -4.62 2.32
CA CYS A 118 -6.38 -5.25 1.04
C CYS A 118 -7.65 -6.11 1.13
N PHE A 119 -7.78 -6.96 2.13
CA PHE A 119 -8.99 -7.78 2.31
C PHE A 119 -10.25 -6.93 2.53
N ASP A 120 -10.13 -5.82 3.25
CA ASP A 120 -11.27 -4.96 3.60
C ASP A 120 -11.74 -4.07 2.43
N HIS A 121 -10.89 -3.80 1.43
CA HIS A 121 -11.15 -2.74 0.45
C HIS A 121 -10.82 -3.08 -1.02
N CYS A 122 -10.09 -4.15 -1.29
CA CYS A 122 -9.84 -4.60 -2.67
C CYS A 122 -11.02 -5.45 -3.17
N PRO A 123 -11.43 -5.29 -4.45
CA PRO A 123 -12.37 -6.21 -5.06
C PRO A 123 -11.82 -7.64 -5.04
N GLU A 124 -12.68 -8.64 -4.76
CA GLU A 124 -12.27 -10.05 -4.65
C GLU A 124 -11.48 -10.54 -5.88
N LYS A 125 -11.91 -10.14 -7.08
CA LYS A 125 -11.25 -10.49 -8.35
C LYS A 125 -9.84 -9.92 -8.50
N GLU A 126 -9.53 -8.84 -7.79
CA GLU A 126 -8.24 -8.15 -7.87
C GLU A 126 -7.40 -8.33 -6.61
N LEU A 127 -7.93 -8.97 -5.57
CA LEU A 127 -7.29 -9.11 -4.27
C LEU A 127 -5.92 -9.80 -4.39
N MET A 128 -5.83 -10.92 -5.12
CA MET A 128 -4.57 -11.61 -5.36
C MET A 128 -3.53 -10.72 -6.06
N LEU A 129 -3.97 -9.88 -7.02
CA LEU A 129 -3.08 -8.95 -7.72
C LEU A 129 -2.51 -7.88 -6.78
N HIS A 130 -3.31 -7.37 -5.85
CA HIS A 130 -2.87 -6.40 -4.85
C HIS A 130 -1.91 -7.03 -3.84
N LEU A 131 -2.21 -8.24 -3.35
CA LEU A 131 -1.35 -8.96 -2.41
C LEU A 131 0.00 -9.33 -3.04
N ASN A 132 0.00 -9.82 -4.28
CA ASN A 132 1.23 -10.09 -5.03
C ASN A 132 2.04 -8.80 -5.22
N ARG A 133 1.38 -7.68 -5.56
CA ARG A 133 2.07 -6.38 -5.65
C ARG A 133 2.71 -5.99 -4.31
N LEU A 134 2.02 -6.17 -3.19
CA LEU A 134 2.58 -5.86 -1.87
C LEU A 134 3.77 -6.76 -1.53
N GLU A 135 3.66 -8.07 -1.78
CA GLU A 135 4.73 -9.05 -1.57
C GLU A 135 6.00 -8.71 -2.38
N GLN A 136 5.86 -8.30 -3.65
CA GLN A 136 6.97 -7.86 -4.50
C GLN A 136 7.76 -6.69 -3.92
N TYR A 137 7.14 -5.87 -3.07
CA TYR A 137 7.78 -4.76 -2.38
C TYR A 137 8.08 -5.09 -0.90
N GLY A 138 8.14 -6.37 -0.54
CA GLY A 138 8.61 -6.83 0.76
C GLY A 138 7.56 -6.84 1.88
N VAL A 139 6.27 -6.81 1.56
CA VAL A 139 5.24 -7.09 2.58
C VAL A 139 5.28 -8.56 2.95
N ASP A 140 5.50 -8.82 4.24
CA ASP A 140 5.55 -10.16 4.80
C ASP A 140 4.12 -10.73 4.95
N LEU A 141 3.80 -11.71 4.10
CA LEU A 141 2.52 -12.44 4.13
C LEU A 141 2.50 -13.58 5.17
N THR A 142 3.60 -13.81 5.91
CA THR A 142 3.70 -14.83 6.96
C THR A 142 3.20 -14.34 8.32
N LEU A 143 2.96 -13.04 8.47
CA LEU A 143 2.52 -12.41 9.71
C LEU A 143 1.11 -12.86 10.12
N VAL A 144 0.87 -12.83 11.44
CA VAL A 144 -0.44 -13.09 12.07
C VAL A 144 -0.86 -11.91 12.94
N ASP A 145 -2.17 -11.69 13.08
CA ASP A 145 -2.72 -10.63 13.93
C ASP A 145 -2.71 -11.05 15.41
N SER A 146 -3.20 -10.17 16.28
CA SER A 146 -3.30 -10.46 17.73
C SER A 146 -4.25 -11.61 18.08
N GLN A 147 -5.05 -12.08 17.12
CA GLN A 147 -5.95 -13.22 17.25
C GLN A 147 -5.38 -14.49 16.58
N GLY A 148 -4.17 -14.42 16.01
CA GLY A 148 -3.55 -15.53 15.29
C GLY A 148 -4.02 -15.69 13.85
N ASN A 149 -4.80 -14.75 13.31
CA ASN A 149 -5.25 -14.82 11.91
C ASN A 149 -4.12 -14.36 10.98
N SER A 150 -3.77 -15.20 10.00
CA SER A 150 -2.90 -14.83 8.89
C SER A 150 -3.69 -14.38 7.67
N ALA A 151 -2.97 -13.98 6.61
CA ALA A 151 -3.57 -13.74 5.30
C ALA A 151 -4.42 -14.93 4.80
N LEU A 152 -4.00 -16.17 5.09
CA LEU A 152 -4.76 -17.36 4.69
C LEU A 152 -6.10 -17.44 5.42
N GLN A 153 -6.15 -17.17 6.73
CA GLN A 153 -7.38 -17.17 7.52
C GLN A 153 -8.41 -16.19 6.95
N TYR A 154 -7.98 -15.00 6.54
CA TYR A 154 -8.89 -14.05 5.87
C TYR A 154 -9.36 -14.55 4.51
N ALA A 155 -8.52 -15.27 3.75
CA ALA A 155 -8.90 -15.85 2.47
C ALA A 155 -9.84 -17.06 2.59
N LEU A 156 -9.84 -17.79 3.71
CA LEU A 156 -10.72 -18.94 3.93
C LEU A 156 -12.21 -18.57 3.97
N ALA A 157 -12.55 -17.32 4.27
CA ALA A 157 -13.91 -16.82 4.16
C ALA A 157 -14.38 -16.66 2.70
N SER A 158 -13.44 -16.65 1.73
CA SER A 158 -13.72 -16.66 0.30
C SER A 158 -13.68 -18.09 -0.26
N ASN A 159 -14.32 -18.35 -1.39
CA ASN A 159 -14.20 -19.64 -2.08
C ASN A 159 -13.09 -19.62 -3.16
N ASN A 160 -12.09 -18.76 -2.98
CA ASN A 160 -11.06 -18.48 -3.97
C ASN A 160 -9.84 -19.39 -3.77
N ARG A 161 -9.86 -20.57 -4.40
CA ARG A 161 -8.81 -21.59 -4.30
C ARG A 161 -7.45 -21.07 -4.77
N GLU A 162 -7.43 -20.26 -5.83
CA GLU A 162 -6.21 -19.69 -6.39
C GLU A 162 -5.55 -18.73 -5.40
N LEU A 163 -6.34 -17.88 -4.74
CA LEU A 163 -5.85 -16.98 -3.69
C LEU A 163 -5.26 -17.77 -2.51
N MET A 164 -5.95 -18.81 -2.05
CA MET A 164 -5.45 -19.66 -0.96
C MET A 164 -4.14 -20.35 -1.34
N HIS A 165 -4.04 -20.88 -2.56
CA HIS A 165 -2.80 -21.49 -3.06
C HIS A 165 -1.66 -20.48 -3.14
N PHE A 166 -1.92 -19.27 -3.65
CA PHE A 166 -0.95 -18.18 -3.70
C PHE A 166 -0.41 -17.87 -2.29
N LEU A 167 -1.30 -17.64 -1.32
CA LEU A 167 -0.91 -17.31 0.05
C LEU A 167 -0.07 -18.40 0.72
N VAL A 168 -0.46 -19.68 0.57
CA VAL A 168 0.35 -20.80 1.08
C VAL A 168 1.71 -20.88 0.39
N SER A 169 1.76 -20.62 -0.92
CA SER A 169 3.02 -20.60 -1.68
C SER A 169 3.92 -19.43 -1.28
N SER A 170 3.34 -18.30 -0.88
CA SER A 170 4.03 -17.17 -0.28
C SER A 170 4.49 -17.43 1.17
N GLY A 171 3.97 -18.48 1.81
CA GLY A 171 4.37 -18.91 3.15
C GLY A 171 3.42 -18.44 4.26
N ALA A 172 2.22 -17.98 3.92
CA ALA A 172 1.19 -17.71 4.92
C ALA A 172 0.95 -18.98 5.76
N PRO A 173 0.97 -18.89 7.10
CA PRO A 173 0.81 -20.04 7.96
C PRO A 173 -0.60 -20.64 7.83
N LEU A 174 -0.67 -21.96 7.94
CA LEU A 174 -1.93 -22.68 8.02
C LEU A 174 -2.63 -22.34 9.34
N PRO A 175 -3.97 -22.35 9.38
CA PRO A 175 -4.69 -22.20 10.64
C PRO A 175 -4.49 -23.41 11.55
N ASP A 176 -4.52 -23.16 12.87
CA ASP A 176 -4.57 -24.22 13.88
C ASP A 176 -5.86 -25.05 13.75
N GLU A 177 -6.96 -24.36 13.46
CA GLU A 177 -8.29 -24.95 13.25
C GLU A 177 -8.84 -24.57 11.88
N TRP A 178 -9.12 -25.58 11.06
CA TRP A 178 -9.75 -25.39 9.75
C TRP A 178 -11.27 -25.19 9.89
N PRO A 179 -11.89 -24.31 9.08
CA PRO A 179 -13.35 -24.19 9.04
C PRO A 179 -13.98 -25.54 8.69
N THR A 180 -15.02 -25.96 9.43
CA THR A 180 -15.76 -27.21 9.16
C THR A 180 -16.47 -27.22 7.81
N THR A 181 -16.66 -26.05 7.21
CA THR A 181 -17.23 -25.85 5.89
C THR A 181 -16.22 -26.04 4.76
N LEU A 182 -14.93 -26.14 5.08
CA LEU A 182 -13.88 -26.30 4.07
C LEU A 182 -13.83 -27.75 3.59
N ASP A 183 -13.77 -27.92 2.27
CA ASP A 183 -13.61 -29.21 1.64
C ASP A 183 -12.30 -29.91 2.07
N GLU A 184 -12.39 -31.20 2.42
CA GLU A 184 -11.24 -31.98 2.91
C GLU A 184 -10.18 -32.19 1.83
N GLU A 185 -10.56 -32.27 0.54
CA GLU A 185 -9.58 -32.36 -0.55
C GLU A 185 -8.79 -31.05 -0.68
N LEU A 186 -9.48 -29.90 -0.59
CA LEU A 186 -8.84 -28.59 -0.59
C LEU A 186 -7.91 -28.40 0.61
N LYS A 187 -8.33 -28.80 1.81
CA LYS A 187 -7.49 -28.78 3.01
C LYS A 187 -6.23 -29.64 2.85
N ALA A 188 -6.39 -30.87 2.37
CA ALA A 188 -5.26 -31.75 2.09
C ALA A 188 -4.32 -31.17 1.02
N TYR A 189 -4.88 -30.53 -0.01
CA TYR A 189 -4.14 -29.83 -1.05
C TYR A 189 -3.30 -28.67 -0.49
N LEU A 190 -3.90 -27.77 0.29
CA LEU A 190 -3.20 -26.63 0.89
C LEU A 190 -2.10 -27.08 1.85
N THR A 191 -2.37 -28.12 2.65
CA THR A 191 -1.38 -28.72 3.56
C THR A 191 -0.18 -29.26 2.78
N ARG A 192 -0.42 -29.96 1.66
CA ARG A 192 0.66 -30.44 0.79
C ARG A 192 1.45 -29.28 0.17
N CYS A 193 0.80 -28.22 -0.28
CA CYS A 193 1.50 -27.06 -0.83
C CYS A 193 2.43 -26.39 0.19
N ALA A 194 2.02 -26.29 1.45
CA ALA A 194 2.84 -25.76 2.53
C ALA A 194 4.08 -26.64 2.76
N GLU A 195 3.89 -27.96 2.77
CA GLU A 195 4.97 -28.93 2.93
C GLU A 195 5.95 -28.91 1.75
N ASP A 196 5.45 -28.87 0.52
CA ASP A 196 6.28 -28.75 -0.69
C ASP A 196 7.12 -27.47 -0.68
N ARG A 197 6.56 -26.36 -0.18
CA ARG A 197 7.31 -25.11 0.02
C ARG A 197 8.40 -25.29 1.07
N ARG A 198 8.08 -25.89 2.22
CA ARG A 198 9.03 -26.16 3.32
C ARG A 198 10.20 -27.00 2.82
N ILE A 199 9.94 -28.08 2.10
CA ILE A 199 10.97 -28.94 1.51
C ILE A 199 11.82 -28.16 0.51
N ARG A 200 11.20 -27.38 -0.40
CA ARG A 200 11.94 -26.55 -1.37
C ARG A 200 12.92 -25.60 -0.68
N LEU A 201 12.49 -24.92 0.38
CA LEU A 201 13.36 -24.02 1.15
C LEU A 201 14.51 -24.77 1.83
N MET A 202 14.27 -25.97 2.34
CA MET A 202 15.35 -26.81 2.91
C MET A 202 16.39 -27.23 1.86
N MET A 203 15.97 -27.47 0.63
CA MET A 203 16.86 -27.88 -0.46
C MET A 203 17.69 -26.73 -1.03
N LEU A 204 17.29 -25.47 -0.81
CA LEU A 204 17.98 -24.29 -1.36
C LEU A 204 19.20 -23.84 -0.53
N GLY A 205 19.43 -24.42 0.65
CA GLY A 205 20.55 -24.06 1.54
C GLY A 205 20.41 -22.67 2.19
N PRO A 206 21.18 -22.38 3.25
CA PRO A 206 21.22 -21.07 3.89
C PRO A 206 21.90 -20.00 3.03
#